data_AF-A0A0C3BG51-F1
#
_entry.id   AF-A0A0C3BG51-F1
#
_cell.length_a   1.000
_cell.length_b   1.000
_cell.length_c   1.000
_cell.angle_alpha   90.00
_cell.angle_beta   90.00
_cell.angle_gamma   90.00
#
_symmetry.space_group_name_H-M   'P 1'
#
loop_
_entity.id
_entity.type
_entity.pdbx_description
1 polymer ?
#
loop_
_entity_poly.entity_id
_entity_poly.type
_entity_poly.pdbx_seq_one_letter_code
_entity_poly.pdbx_strand_id
1 'polypeptide(L)'
;SYRFPEDTSPIISTENMHMPTLKKTTIRQGVAHPYARLYAKKDSAKRHRKIWNHALEKSLFNSHELSTMGAPHRRTIYIASLEAHVDRLHAQLLSIGLYPIPFEKLEPYRGLNSKTAKSMVAGLQNDTSHTKLKMLELERS
;
A
#
# COMPACT_ATOMS: atom_id res chain seq x y z
N SER A 1 16.73 27.57 50.02
CA SER A 1 16.32 28.91 49.55
C SER A 1 17.10 29.21 48.27
N TYR A 2 16.42 29.35 47.11
CA TYR A 2 16.20 30.63 46.39
C TYR A 2 17.53 31.37 46.10
N ARG A 3 17.89 31.86 44.89
CA ARG A 3 17.18 32.22 43.65
C ARG A 3 18.25 32.60 42.58
N PHE A 4 17.87 32.56 41.29
CA PHE A 4 18.55 33.11 40.09
C PHE A 4 19.07 34.56 40.23
N PRO A 5 20.02 35.01 39.37
CA PRO A 5 19.66 35.81 38.16
C PRO A 5 20.58 35.53 36.94
N GLU A 6 20.10 35.46 35.70
CA GLU A 6 19.58 36.47 34.73
C GLU A 6 20.61 36.88 33.67
N ASP A 7 20.01 37.13 32.51
CA ASP A 7 20.52 37.34 31.18
C ASP A 7 21.31 38.66 31.01
N THR A 8 22.22 38.72 30.04
CA THR A 8 22.63 39.94 29.32
C THR A 8 23.70 39.62 28.27
N SER A 9 23.33 39.71 26.99
CA SER A 9 24.22 40.26 25.96
C SER A 9 23.41 40.88 24.81
N PRO A 10 23.95 41.93 24.16
CA PRO A 10 23.12 43.02 23.64
C PRO A 10 22.87 43.00 22.12
N ILE A 11 21.70 43.55 21.79
CA ILE A 11 21.29 44.40 20.64
C ILE A 11 22.32 44.59 19.51
N ILE A 12 21.97 44.12 18.29
CA ILE A 12 22.50 44.67 17.03
C ILE A 12 21.33 45.05 16.13
N SER A 13 21.37 46.31 15.70
CA SER A 13 20.35 47.09 15.01
C SER A 13 19.93 46.54 13.65
N THR A 14 18.65 46.72 13.37
CA THR A 14 17.98 46.53 12.08
C THR A 14 18.39 47.61 11.08
N GLU A 15 18.96 47.23 9.94
CA GLU A 15 19.01 48.09 8.77
C GLU A 15 18.48 47.32 7.54
N ASN A 16 17.33 47.79 7.05
CA ASN A 16 16.60 47.26 5.90
C ASN A 16 17.38 47.55 4.61
N MET A 17 18.07 46.54 4.08
CA MET A 17 18.67 46.59 2.74
C MET A 17 17.77 45.84 1.75
N HIS A 18 17.11 46.64 0.91
CA HIS A 18 16.19 46.25 -0.15
C HIS A 18 16.96 45.48 -1.24
N MET A 19 16.82 44.15 -1.29
CA MET A 19 17.38 43.33 -2.37
C MET A 19 16.53 43.48 -3.64
N PRO A 20 17.11 43.88 -4.79
CA PRO A 20 16.37 44.04 -6.03
C PRO A 20 15.81 42.71 -6.51
N THR A 21 14.53 42.73 -6.86
CA THR A 21 13.76 41.62 -7.39
C THR A 21 14.38 41.09 -8.69
N LEU A 22 15.00 39.91 -8.61
CA LEU A 22 15.36 39.14 -9.78
C LEU A 22 14.09 38.77 -10.54
N LYS A 23 13.96 39.36 -11.73
CA LYS A 23 12.88 39.12 -12.69
C LYS A 23 12.71 37.62 -12.88
N LYS A 24 11.50 37.14 -12.59
CA LYS A 24 11.09 35.74 -12.74
C LYS A 24 11.09 35.40 -14.23
N THR A 25 12.23 34.93 -14.74
CA THR A 25 12.34 34.31 -16.05
C THR A 25 11.36 33.14 -16.07
N THR A 26 10.33 33.24 -16.90
CA THR A 26 9.37 32.18 -17.17
C THR A 26 10.10 31.04 -17.86
N ILE A 27 10.69 30.15 -17.05
CA ILE A 27 11.18 28.86 -17.53
C ILE A 27 9.94 28.11 -18.03
N ARG A 28 9.95 27.94 -19.34
CA ARG A 28 9.08 27.12 -20.18
C ARG A 28 8.57 25.91 -19.41
N GLN A 29 7.25 25.71 -19.46
CA GLN A 29 6.50 24.58 -18.92
C GLN A 29 7.39 23.34 -18.77
N GLY A 30 7.92 23.15 -17.57
CA GLY A 30 8.72 21.98 -17.26
C GLY A 30 7.81 20.77 -17.45
N VAL A 31 8.24 19.84 -18.29
CA VAL A 31 7.64 18.50 -18.36
C VAL A 31 7.65 17.99 -16.92
N ALA A 32 6.49 18.04 -16.26
CA ALA A 32 6.34 17.53 -14.92
C ALA A 32 6.80 16.07 -14.97
N HIS A 33 7.60 15.65 -13.98
CA HIS A 33 8.07 14.27 -13.89
C HIS A 33 6.87 13.33 -14.16
N PRO A 34 7.01 12.26 -14.98
CA PRO A 34 5.87 11.47 -15.47
C PRO A 34 4.95 10.98 -14.35
N TYR A 35 5.47 10.78 -13.14
CA TYR A 35 4.70 10.34 -11.97
C TYR A 35 4.29 11.45 -10.96
N ALA A 36 4.55 12.73 -11.24
CA ALA A 36 4.33 13.83 -10.30
C ALA A 36 2.88 13.89 -9.77
N ARG A 37 1.91 13.51 -10.62
CA ARG A 37 0.49 13.45 -10.28
C ARG A 37 0.13 12.37 -9.27
N LEU A 38 0.88 11.26 -9.22
CA LEU A 38 0.65 10.19 -8.25
C LEU A 38 0.99 10.65 -6.82
N TYR A 39 1.99 11.52 -6.69
CA TYR A 39 2.45 12.02 -5.39
C TYR A 39 1.63 13.20 -4.88
N ALA A 40 1.15 14.08 -5.78
CA ALA A 40 0.30 15.21 -5.43
C ALA A 40 -1.06 14.81 -4.78
N LYS A 41 -1.52 13.56 -5.01
CA LYS A 41 -2.78 13.03 -4.48
C LYS A 41 -2.65 12.41 -3.08
N LYS A 42 -1.44 12.32 -2.52
CA LYS A 42 -1.19 11.57 -1.27
C LYS A 42 -1.66 12.32 -0.02
N ASP A 43 -1.70 13.65 -0.04
CA ASP A 43 -1.94 14.46 1.17
C ASP A 43 -3.42 14.65 1.54
N SER A 44 -4.37 14.35 0.64
CA SER A 44 -5.80 14.66 0.86
C SER A 44 -6.66 13.50 1.38
N ALA A 45 -6.11 12.29 1.57
CA ALA A 45 -6.92 11.13 1.92
C ALA A 45 -6.50 10.50 3.26
N LYS A 46 -7.23 10.84 4.34
CA LYS A 46 -7.50 9.87 5.41
C LYS A 46 -8.14 8.65 4.74
N ARG A 47 -7.34 7.67 4.33
CA ARG A 47 -7.80 6.51 3.57
C ARG A 47 -8.78 5.73 4.42
N HIS A 48 -10.06 5.91 4.14
CA HIS A 48 -11.10 5.07 4.72
C HIS A 48 -10.79 3.62 4.35
N ARG A 49 -11.01 2.70 5.29
CA ARG A 49 -10.77 1.27 5.06
C ARG A 49 -11.60 0.85 3.85
N LYS A 50 -10.93 0.36 2.81
CA LYS A 50 -11.61 -0.13 1.61
C LYS A 50 -12.54 -1.27 2.01
N ILE A 51 -13.82 -1.15 1.64
CA ILE A 51 -14.79 -2.22 1.87
C ILE A 51 -14.27 -3.44 1.11
N TRP A 52 -14.11 -4.54 1.83
CA TRP A 52 -13.66 -5.77 1.22
C TRP A 52 -14.81 -6.32 0.37
N ASN A 53 -14.61 -6.33 -0.94
CA ASN A 53 -15.56 -6.93 -1.86
C ASN A 53 -15.28 -8.44 -1.90
N HIS A 54 -16.13 -9.23 -1.25
CA HIS A 54 -16.07 -10.68 -1.31
C HIS A 54 -16.75 -11.17 -2.60
N ALA A 55 -16.07 -11.02 -3.74
CA ALA A 55 -16.65 -11.31 -5.05
C ALA A 55 -17.25 -12.73 -5.18
N LEU A 56 -16.68 -13.70 -4.46
CA LEU A 56 -17.08 -15.11 -4.49
C LEU A 56 -18.07 -15.50 -3.36
N GLU A 57 -18.54 -14.55 -2.54
CA GLU A 57 -19.50 -14.87 -1.48
C GLU A 57 -20.79 -15.46 -2.07
N LYS A 58 -21.23 -14.96 -3.22
CA LYS A 58 -22.45 -15.43 -3.90
C LYS A 58 -22.34 -16.86 -4.47
N SER A 59 -21.13 -17.38 -4.67
CA SER A 59 -20.93 -18.77 -5.10
C SER A 59 -20.75 -19.73 -3.93
N LEU A 60 -20.49 -19.22 -2.73
CA LEU A 60 -20.26 -20.03 -1.53
C LEU A 60 -21.45 -20.05 -0.59
N PHE A 61 -22.25 -18.99 -0.56
CA PHE A 61 -23.41 -18.85 0.31
C PHE A 61 -24.67 -18.63 -0.50
N ASN A 62 -25.76 -19.25 -0.06
CA ASN A 62 -27.09 -18.95 -0.57
C ASN A 62 -27.63 -17.63 0.03
N SER A 63 -28.71 -17.09 -0.54
CA SER A 63 -29.30 -15.83 -0.08
C SER A 63 -29.72 -15.85 1.39
N HIS A 64 -30.21 -17.00 1.88
CA HIS A 64 -30.63 -17.14 3.28
C HIS A 64 -29.43 -17.06 4.23
N GLU A 65 -28.33 -17.74 3.92
CA GLU A 65 -27.07 -17.72 4.68
C GLU A 65 -26.46 -16.31 4.72
N LEU A 66 -26.51 -15.57 3.60
CA LEU A 66 -26.02 -14.19 3.56
C LEU A 66 -26.82 -13.26 4.48
N SER A 67 -28.12 -13.47 4.60
CA SER A 67 -29.01 -12.68 5.44
C SER A 67 -28.98 -13.07 6.93
N THR A 68 -28.78 -14.36 7.23
CA THR A 68 -28.88 -14.90 8.60
C THR A 68 -27.53 -15.04 9.30
N MET A 69 -26.45 -15.32 8.56
CA MET A 69 -25.12 -15.47 9.15
C MET A 69 -24.40 -14.13 9.28
N GLY A 70 -23.92 -13.86 10.50
CA GLY A 70 -23.11 -12.69 10.78
C GLY A 70 -21.80 -12.66 9.97
N ALA A 71 -21.37 -11.46 9.59
CA ALA A 71 -20.18 -11.25 8.77
C ALA A 71 -18.88 -11.91 9.31
N PRO A 72 -18.61 -11.94 10.64
CA PRO A 72 -17.42 -12.63 11.16
C PRO A 72 -17.43 -14.13 10.85
N HIS A 73 -18.56 -14.80 11.01
CA HIS A 73 -18.69 -16.23 10.78
C HIS A 73 -18.59 -16.57 9.29
N ARG A 74 -19.28 -15.81 8.44
CA ARG A 74 -19.17 -15.96 6.98
C ARG A 74 -17.74 -15.76 6.49
N ARG A 75 -17.01 -14.78 7.04
CA ARG A 75 -15.61 -14.53 6.67
C ARG A 75 -14.72 -15.74 6.93
N THR A 76 -14.91 -16.43 8.05
CA THR A 76 -14.15 -17.66 8.36
C THR A 76 -14.39 -18.75 7.32
N ILE A 77 -15.67 -19.02 6.99
CA ILE A 77 -16.02 -20.04 5.99
C ILE A 77 -15.55 -19.65 4.59
N TYR A 78 -15.66 -18.36 4.24
CA TYR A 78 -15.17 -17.82 2.97
C TYR A 78 -13.68 -18.07 2.81
N ILE A 79 -12.88 -17.72 3.82
CA ILE A 79 -11.41 -17.90 3.79
C ILE A 79 -11.06 -19.40 3.70
N ALA A 80 -11.65 -20.23 4.56
CA ALA A 80 -11.39 -21.67 4.56
C ALA A 80 -11.75 -22.33 3.21
N SER A 81 -12.86 -21.90 2.59
CA SER A 81 -13.26 -22.37 1.26
C SER A 81 -12.24 -22.00 0.17
N LEU A 82 -11.67 -20.79 0.24
CA LEU A 82 -10.62 -20.36 -0.69
C LEU A 82 -9.31 -21.13 -0.47
N GLU A 83 -8.89 -21.32 0.78
CA GLU A 83 -7.70 -22.10 1.13
C GLU A 83 -7.81 -23.54 0.60
N ALA A 84 -8.94 -24.21 0.88
CA ALA A 84 -9.20 -25.56 0.37
C ALA A 84 -9.26 -25.64 -1.17
N HIS A 85 -9.66 -24.56 -1.85
CA HIS A 85 -9.61 -24.52 -3.30
C HIS A 85 -8.17 -24.39 -3.82
N VAL A 86 -7.35 -23.54 -3.20
CA VAL A 86 -5.92 -23.40 -3.53
C VAL A 86 -5.19 -24.72 -3.30
N ASP A 87 -5.45 -25.40 -2.19
CA ASP A 87 -4.83 -26.70 -1.90
C ASP A 87 -5.19 -27.76 -2.95
N ARG A 88 -6.45 -27.79 -3.40
CA ARG A 88 -6.88 -28.67 -4.49
C ARG A 88 -6.17 -28.36 -5.81
N LEU A 89 -6.05 -27.08 -6.17
CA LEU A 89 -5.31 -26.67 -7.38
C LEU A 89 -3.84 -27.07 -7.28
N HIS A 90 -3.20 -26.88 -6.13
CA HIS A 90 -1.84 -27.31 -5.90
C HIS A 90 -1.68 -28.83 -6.02
N ALA A 91 -2.61 -29.61 -5.47
CA ALA A 91 -2.58 -31.07 -5.60
C ALA A 91 -2.74 -31.53 -7.06
N GLN A 92 -3.62 -30.87 -7.84
CA GLN A 92 -3.79 -31.14 -9.27
C GLN A 92 -2.55 -30.78 -10.09
N LEU A 93 -1.94 -29.65 -9.79
CA LEU A 93 -0.70 -29.21 -10.44
C LEU A 93 0.47 -30.14 -10.12
N LEU A 94 0.54 -30.61 -8.87
CA LEU A 94 1.56 -31.57 -8.44
C LEU A 94 1.40 -32.92 -9.13
N SER A 95 0.16 -33.41 -9.31
CA SER A 95 -0.10 -34.72 -9.93
C SER A 95 0.32 -34.78 -11.41
N ILE A 96 0.27 -33.65 -12.11
CA ILE A 96 0.73 -33.52 -13.50
C ILE A 96 2.19 -33.04 -13.63
N GLY A 97 2.89 -32.88 -12.50
CA GLY A 97 4.29 -32.43 -12.47
C GLY A 97 4.51 -30.96 -12.87
N LEU A 98 3.46 -30.14 -12.91
CA LEU A 98 3.52 -28.72 -13.26
C LEU A 98 3.44 -27.86 -12.00
N TYR A 99 4.55 -27.62 -11.33
CA TYR A 99 4.61 -26.67 -10.22
C TYR A 99 5.29 -25.36 -10.67
N PRO A 100 4.76 -24.18 -10.27
CA PRO A 100 5.32 -22.90 -10.69
C PRO A 100 6.70 -22.61 -10.06
N ILE A 101 7.02 -23.22 -8.91
CA ILE A 101 8.25 -23.01 -8.16
C ILE A 101 8.77 -24.36 -7.64
N PRO A 102 10.04 -24.74 -7.94
CA PRO A 102 10.67 -25.93 -7.38
C PRO A 102 10.71 -25.93 -5.85
N PHE A 103 10.55 -27.11 -5.25
CA PHE A 103 10.48 -27.27 -3.79
C PHE A 103 11.77 -26.81 -3.09
N GLU A 104 12.92 -26.95 -3.73
CA GLU A 104 14.21 -26.52 -3.19
C GLU A 104 14.24 -25.01 -2.95
N LYS A 105 13.49 -24.24 -3.76
CA LYS A 105 13.36 -22.79 -3.58
C LYS A 105 12.38 -22.41 -2.47
N LEU A 106 11.60 -23.36 -1.96
CA LEU A 106 10.68 -23.15 -0.85
C LEU A 106 11.34 -23.41 0.52
N GLU A 107 12.41 -24.20 0.58
CA GLU A 107 13.13 -24.51 1.83
C GLU A 107 13.50 -23.27 2.67
N PRO A 108 14.00 -22.16 2.10
CA PRO A 108 14.31 -20.95 2.87
C PRO A 108 13.10 -20.32 3.58
N TYR A 109 11.88 -20.62 3.13
CA TYR A 109 10.63 -20.09 3.67
C TYR A 109 9.95 -21.07 4.62
N ARG A 110 10.55 -22.24 4.88
CA ARG A 110 10.02 -23.22 5.82
C ARG A 110 9.95 -22.61 7.23
N GLY A 111 8.78 -22.73 7.87
CA GLY A 111 8.54 -22.15 9.20
C GLY A 111 8.29 -20.63 9.19
N LEU A 112 8.12 -20.00 8.03
CA LEU A 112 7.74 -18.60 7.93
C LEU A 112 6.40 -18.36 8.65
N ASN A 113 6.42 -17.50 9.67
CA ASN A 113 5.19 -17.20 10.41
C ASN A 113 4.20 -16.37 9.56
N SER A 114 2.91 -16.53 9.86
CA SER A 114 1.85 -15.89 9.06
C SER A 114 1.88 -14.37 9.11
N LYS A 115 2.44 -13.74 10.16
CA LYS A 115 2.55 -12.27 10.26
C LYS A 115 3.56 -11.74 9.25
N THR A 116 4.74 -12.36 9.17
CA THR A 116 5.79 -12.01 8.21
C THR A 116 5.33 -12.27 6.79
N ALA A 117 4.74 -13.44 6.53
CA ALA A 117 4.19 -13.76 5.21
C ALA A 117 3.16 -12.72 4.74
N LYS A 118 2.20 -12.35 5.61
CA LYS A 118 1.21 -11.30 5.31
C LYS A 118 1.87 -9.95 5.02
N SER A 119 2.91 -9.58 5.77
CA SER A 119 3.63 -8.31 5.54
C SER A 119 4.36 -8.31 4.19
N MET A 120 5.00 -9.42 3.81
CA MET A 120 5.67 -9.56 2.52
C MET A 120 4.68 -9.45 1.37
N VAL A 121 3.56 -10.18 1.44
CA VAL A 121 2.49 -10.13 0.43
C VAL A 121 1.88 -8.73 0.34
N ALA A 122 1.69 -8.05 1.47
CA ALA A 122 1.20 -6.66 1.48
C ALA A 122 2.17 -5.70 0.79
N GLY A 123 3.48 -5.86 1.01
CA GLY A 123 4.53 -5.11 0.31
C GLY A 123 4.48 -5.33 -1.20
N LEU A 124 4.50 -6.60 -1.63
CA LEU A 124 4.43 -6.97 -3.05
C LEU A 124 3.17 -6.42 -3.73
N GLN A 125 2.03 -6.47 -3.05
CA GLN A 125 0.77 -5.94 -3.58
C GLN A 125 0.81 -4.41 -3.70
N ASN A 126 1.42 -3.73 -2.73
CA ASN A 126 1.64 -2.28 -2.78
C ASN A 126 2.53 -1.92 -3.97
N ASP A 127 3.65 -2.61 -4.14
CA ASP A 127 4.60 -2.38 -5.22
C ASP A 127 3.97 -2.62 -6.57
N THR A 128 3.23 -3.73 -6.73
CA THR A 128 2.46 -4.04 -7.94
C THR A 128 1.45 -2.94 -8.26
N SER A 129 0.71 -2.46 -7.24
CA SER A 129 -0.27 -1.38 -7.43
C SER A 129 0.40 -0.07 -7.87
N HIS A 130 1.54 0.27 -7.28
CA HIS A 130 2.33 1.43 -7.66
C HIS A 130 2.89 1.31 -9.08
N THR A 131 3.42 0.15 -9.46
CA THR A 131 3.93 -0.11 -10.80
C THR A 131 2.82 0.01 -11.84
N LYS A 132 1.63 -0.55 -11.58
CA LYS A 132 0.47 -0.40 -12.47
C LYS A 132 0.06 1.06 -12.66
N LEU A 133 0.02 1.84 -11.57
CA LEU A 133 -0.28 3.27 -11.66
C LEU A 133 0.77 4.04 -12.47
N LYS A 134 2.06 3.70 -12.32
CA LYS A 134 3.13 4.28 -13.12
C LYS A 134 2.99 3.93 -14.62
N MET A 135 2.71 2.66 -14.95
CA MET A 135 2.49 2.26 -16.34
C MET A 135 1.32 3.02 -16.99
N LEU A 136 0.19 3.12 -16.29
CA LEU A 136 -0.97 3.89 -16.79
C LEU A 136 -0.65 5.37 -17.02
N GLU A 137 0.24 5.96 -16.23
CA GLU A 137 0.63 7.36 -16.40
C GLU A 137 1.61 7.54 -17.58
N LEU A 138 2.46 6.54 -17.85
CA LEU A 138 3.30 6.52 -19.07
C LEU A 138 2.44 6.39 -20.34
N GLU A 139 1.42 5.53 -20.33
CA GLU A 139 0.50 5.33 -21.47
C GLU A 139 -0.36 6.55 -21.79
N ARG A 140 -0.44 7.53 -20.88
CA ARG A 140 -1.20 8.77 -21.06
C ARG A 140 -0.42 9.90 -21.74
N SER A 141 0.90 9.76 -21.87
CA SER A 141 1.80 10.77 -22.47
C SER A 141 2.07 10.43 -23.94
#